data_AF-A0A1G1R5A4-F1
#
_entry.id   AF-A0A1G1R5A4-F1
#
_cell.length_a   1.000
_cell.length_b   1.000
_cell.length_c   1.000
_cell.angle_alpha   90.00
_cell.angle_beta   90.00
_cell.angle_gamma   90.00
#
_symmetry.space_group_name_H-M   'P 1'
#
loop_
_entity.id
_entity.type
_entity.pdbx_description
1 polymer ?
#
loop_
_entity_poly.entity_id
_entity_poly.type
_entity_poly.pdbx_seq_one_letter_code
_entity_poly.pdbx_strand_id
1 'polypeptide(L)' 'MNITFGMNSEELEKQFLQEAAANGFIGLKGHRSVGHLRASTYNAVTYESCKALADLMKDFQQKHA' A
#
# COMPACT_ATOMS: atom_id res chain seq x y z
N MET A 1 -6.53 4.85 -12.01
CA MET A 1 -5.15 5.36 -12.06
C MET A 1 -4.24 4.41 -11.29
N ASN A 2 -2.92 4.40 -11.54
CA ASN A 2 -1.96 3.63 -10.75
C ASN A 2 -1.02 4.58 -10.01
N ILE A 3 -0.85 4.38 -8.71
CA ILE A 3 0.02 5.17 -7.85
C ILE A 3 1.12 4.24 -7.34
N THR A 4 2.35 4.50 -7.74
CA THR A 4 3.53 3.75 -7.28
C THR A 4 4.22 4.51 -6.15
N PHE A 5 4.65 3.79 -5.13
CA PHE A 5 5.35 4.34 -3.97
C PHE A 5 6.29 3.28 -3.41
N GLY A 6 7.36 3.71 -2.75
CA GLY A 6 8.35 2.83 -2.12
C GLY A 6 8.63 3.27 -0.69
N MET A 7 9.34 2.41 0.05
CA MET A 7 9.76 2.69 1.42
C MET A 7 11.29 2.72 1.52
N ASN A 8 11.81 3.08 2.71
CA ASN A 8 13.25 3.17 2.96
C ASN A 8 13.97 1.81 2.93
N SER A 9 13.25 0.69 3.04
CA SER A 9 13.82 -0.66 2.92
C SER A 9 12.80 -1.68 2.43
N GLU A 10 13.29 -2.78 1.84
CA GLU A 10 12.44 -3.90 1.40
C GLU A 10 11.76 -4.61 2.58
N GLU A 11 12.37 -4.60 3.76
CA GLU A 11 11.78 -5.18 4.97
C GLU A 11 10.52 -4.43 5.37
N LEU A 12 10.54 -3.09 5.32
CA LEU A 12 9.36 -2.28 5.59
C LEU A 12 8.27 -2.52 4.56
N GLU A 13 8.62 -2.68 3.27
CA GLU A 13 7.63 -3.02 2.24
C GLU A 13 6.99 -4.39 2.47
N LYS A 14 7.78 -5.39 2.88
CA LYS A 14 7.26 -6.72 3.23
C LYS A 14 6.30 -6.64 4.43
N GLN A 15 6.67 -5.89 5.48
CA GLN A 15 5.82 -5.69 6.65
C GLN A 15 4.53 -4.95 6.28
N PHE A 16 4.61 -3.89 5.48
CA PHE A 16 3.44 -3.15 5.02
C PHE A 16 2.50 -4.04 4.19
N LEU A 17 3.03 -4.88 3.29
CA LEU A 17 2.22 -5.82 2.51
C LEU A 17 1.49 -6.84 3.40
N GLN A 18 2.12 -7.30 4.48
CA GLN A 18 1.49 -8.19 5.44
C GLN A 18 0.38 -7.49 6.22
N GLU A 19 0.62 -6.29 6.74
CA GLU A 19 -0.38 -5.53 7.48
C GLU A 19 -1.56 -5.09 6.58
N ALA A 20 -1.27 -4.68 5.34
CA ALA A 20 -2.27 -4.35 4.34
C ALA A 20 -3.16 -5.56 4.02
N ALA A 21 -2.57 -6.74 3.81
CA ALA A 21 -3.32 -7.96 3.58
C ALA A 21 -4.20 -8.34 4.78
N ALA A 22 -3.70 -8.16 6.01
CA ALA A 22 -4.47 -8.39 7.24
C ALA A 22 -5.67 -7.42 7.37
N ASN A 23 -5.58 -6.22 6.79
CA ASN A 23 -6.66 -5.23 6.73
C ASN A 23 -7.51 -5.35 5.44
N GLY A 24 -7.36 -6.43 4.67
CA GLY A 24 -8.16 -6.69 3.46
C GLY A 24 -7.67 -5.96 2.19
N PHE A 25 -6.56 -5.24 2.25
CA PHE A 25 -5.95 -4.64 1.07
C PHE A 25 -5.04 -5.64 0.35
N ILE A 26 -5.51 -6.16 -0.78
CA ILE A 26 -4.76 -7.08 -1.64
C ILE A 26 -4.28 -6.39 -2.92
N GLY A 27 -3.24 -6.93 -3.55
CA GLY A 27 -2.77 -6.45 -4.86
C GLY A 27 -1.91 -5.18 -4.81
N LEU A 28 -1.40 -4.80 -3.64
CA LEU A 28 -0.51 -3.64 -3.48
C LEU A 28 0.94 -3.89 -3.89
N LYS A 29 1.34 -5.14 -4.16
CA LYS A 29 2.70 -5.45 -4.60
C LYS A 29 2.94 -4.84 -5.99
N GLY A 30 4.02 -4.06 -6.13
CA GLY A 30 4.41 -3.42 -7.37
C GLY A 30 4.79 -4.42 -8.48
N HIS A 31 4.99 -3.89 -9.69
CA HIS A 31 5.38 -4.72 -10.83
C HIS A 31 6.81 -5.23 -10.65
N ARG A 32 7.06 -6.48 -11.03
CA ARG A 32 8.36 -7.16 -10.87
C ARG A 32 9.57 -6.41 -11.42
N SER A 33 9.38 -5.54 -12.43
CA SER A 33 10.46 -4.78 -13.06
C SER A 33 10.80 -3.47 -12.36
N VAL A 34 9.89 -2.95 -11.53
CA VAL A 34 10.03 -1.65 -10.84
C VAL A 34 10.18 -1.84 -9.32
N GLY A 35 9.73 -2.98 -8.80
CA GLY A 35 9.74 -3.25 -7.36
C GLY A 35 8.66 -2.45 -6.63
N HIS A 36 8.87 -2.27 -5.32
CA HIS A 36 8.06 -1.40 -4.47
C HIS A 36 6.57 -1.76 -4.42
N LEU A 37 5.72 -0.76 -4.19
CA LEU A 37 4.29 -0.87 -3.97
C LEU A 37 3.52 -0.10 -5.04
N ARG A 38 2.29 -0.55 -5.31
CA ARG A 38 1.38 0.07 -6.27
C ARG A 38 -0.06 -0.02 -5.80
N ALA A 39 -0.72 1.12 -5.64
CA ALA A 39 -2.16 1.21 -5.46
C ALA A 39 -2.85 1.45 -6.81
N SER A 40 -3.76 0.56 -7.18
CA SER A 40 -4.58 0.71 -8.39
C SER A 40 -5.94 1.30 -8.01
N THR A 41 -6.23 2.51 -8.46
CA THR A 41 -7.45 3.29 -8.15
C THR A 41 -8.27 3.53 -9.42
N TYR A 42 -8.76 2.46 -10.04
CA TYR A 42 -9.65 2.54 -11.22
C TYR A 42 -11.08 2.94 -10.82
N ASN A 43 -11.95 3.15 -11.80
CA ASN A 43 -13.31 3.70 -11.59
C ASN A 43 -14.17 2.95 -10.56
N ALA A 44 -13.94 1.65 -10.37
CA ALA A 44 -14.68 0.84 -9.40
C ALA A 44 -14.15 0.96 -7.96
N VAL A 45 -12.98 1.57 -7.75
CA VAL A 45 -12.41 1.78 -6.42
C VAL A 45 -13.02 3.04 -5.82
N THR A 46 -13.68 2.89 -4.67
CA THR A 46 -14.39 4.00 -4.03
C THR A 46 -13.44 4.94 -3.30
N TYR A 47 -13.93 6.15 -3.00
CA TYR A 47 -13.21 7.10 -2.18
C TYR A 47 -12.91 6.54 -0.79
N GLU A 48 -13.86 5.83 -0.18
CA GLU A 48 -13.74 5.24 1.15
C GLU A 48 -12.63 4.20 1.18
N SER A 49 -12.52 3.38 0.12
CA SER A 49 -11.43 2.41 -0.03
C SER A 49 -10.07 3.10 -0.12
N CYS A 50 -9.98 4.20 -0.87
CA CYS A 50 -8.75 4.98 -0.99
C CYS A 50 -8.38 5.67 0.33
N LYS A 51 -9.38 6.23 1.03
CA LYS A 51 -9.21 6.86 2.33
C LYS A 51 -8.73 5.84 3.36
N ALA A 52 -9.34 4.65 3.41
CA ALA A 52 -8.94 3.58 4.32
C ALA A 52 -7.49 3.13 4.07
N LEU A 53 -7.05 3.04 2.80
CA LEU A 53 -5.65 2.77 2.48
C LEU A 53 -4.73 3.91 2.96
N ALA A 54 -5.12 5.16 2.77
CA ALA A 54 -4.34 6.31 3.22
C ALA A 54 -4.22 6.38 4.76
N ASP A 55 -5.29 6.03 5.47
CA ASP A 55 -5.28 5.97 6.93
C ASP A 55 -4.38 4.82 7.42
N LEU A 56 -4.46 3.64 6.80
CA LEU A 56 -3.52 2.54 7.06
C LEU A 56 -2.05 2.97 6.85
N MET A 57 -1.77 3.72 5.78
CA MET A 57 -0.41 4.22 5.51
C MET A 57 0.09 5.16 6.62
N LYS A 58 -0.77 6.02 7.17
CA LYS A 58 -0.42 6.91 8.29
C LYS A 58 -0.18 6.12 9.58
N ASP A 59 -1.04 5.16 9.88
CA ASP A 59 -0.90 4.32 11.07
C ASP A 59 0.39 3.49 10.98
N PHE A 60 0.69 2.91 9.82
CA PHE A 60 1.94 2.20 9.58
C PHE A 60 3.15 3.12 9.76
N GLN A 61 3.11 4.34 9.18
CA GLN A 61 4.18 5.32 9.35
C GLN A 61 4.41 5.64 10.83
N GLN A 62 3.37 5.84 11.62
CA GLN A 62 3.51 6.17 13.05
C GLN A 62 4.13 5.02 13.87
N LYS A 63 3.82 3.76 13.53
CA LYS A 63 4.37 2.57 14.22
C LYS A 63 5.84 2.33 13.88
N HIS A 64 6.29 2.79 12.72
CA HIS A 64 7.61 2.51 12.15
C HIS A 64 8.45 3.78 11.92
N ALA A 65 8.09 4.90 12.57
CA ALA A 65 8.81 6.18 12.52
C ALA A 65 10.13 6.15 13.32
#